data_AF-A0A1X1DDQ6-F1
#
_entry.id   AF-A0A1X1DDQ6-F1
#
_cell.length_a   1.000
_cell.length_b   1.000
_cell.length_c   1.000
_cell.angle_alpha   90.00
_cell.angle_beta   90.00
_cell.angle_gamma   90.00
#
_symmetry.space_group_name_H-M   'P 1'
#
loop_
_entity.id
_entity.type
_entity.pdbx_description
1 polymer ?
#
loop_
_entity_poly.entity_id
_entity_poly.type
_entity_poly.pdbx_seq_one_letter_code
_entity_poly.pdbx_strand_id
1 'polypeptide(L)'
;MARTMTIDLGDELREFVESLVASGDYRTQSEVVRESLRLLREKQAASKLENLRKLIKEGMESGEPIPWDVDDFLRRAKARVGIYEKRNRDNTESE
;
A
#
# COMPACT_ATOMS: atom_id res chain seq x y z
N MET A 1 28.34 0.33 -15.19
CA MET A 1 29.05 1.00 -14.09
C MET A 1 28.27 0.76 -12.81
N ALA A 2 28.92 0.28 -11.74
CA ALA A 2 28.26 0.18 -10.44
C ALA A 2 27.91 1.61 -9.97
N ARG A 3 26.63 1.87 -9.68
CA ARG A 3 26.20 3.13 -9.09
C ARG A 3 26.42 3.06 -7.59
N THR A 4 27.32 3.89 -7.07
CA THR A 4 27.52 4.07 -5.63
C THR A 4 26.39 4.93 -5.07
N MET A 5 25.81 4.50 -3.96
CA MET A 5 24.78 5.24 -3.24
C MET A 5 25.30 5.49 -1.82
N THR A 6 25.41 6.76 -1.44
CA THR A 6 25.76 7.15 -0.07
C THR A 6 24.48 7.22 0.74
N ILE A 7 24.48 6.56 1.89
CA ILE A 7 23.34 6.47 2.80
C ILE A 7 23.84 6.71 4.22
N ASP A 8 23.06 7.46 5.01
CA ASP A 8 23.27 7.59 6.44
C ASP A 8 22.35 6.60 7.15
N LEU A 9 22.92 5.73 7.97
CA LEU A 9 22.24 4.64 8.68
C LEU A 9 21.91 5.00 10.13
N GLY A 10 22.45 6.11 10.65
CA GLY A 10 22.49 6.36 12.09
C GLY A 10 23.43 5.41 12.84
N ASP A 11 23.59 5.62 14.14
CA ASP A 11 24.62 4.94 14.94
C ASP A 11 24.27 3.47 15.23
N GLU A 12 23.02 3.16 15.61
CA GLU A 12 22.57 1.81 15.97
C GLU A 12 22.74 0.81 14.79
N LEU A 13 22.27 1.19 13.61
CA LEU A 13 22.39 0.32 12.43
C LEU A 13 23.83 0.23 11.93
N ARG A 14 24.64 1.26 12.14
CA ARG A 14 26.08 1.22 11.81
C ARG A 14 26.80 0.21 12.68
N GLU A 15 26.62 0.25 13.99
CA GLU A 15 27.21 -0.72 14.93
C GLU A 15 26.76 -2.15 14.60
N PHE A 16 25.48 -2.33 14.28
CA PHE A 16 24.97 -3.63 13.85
C PHE A 16 25.65 -4.14 12.58
N VAL A 17 25.75 -3.32 11.54
CA VAL A 17 26.42 -3.67 10.27
C VAL A 17 27.90 -3.96 10.49
N GLU A 18 28.59 -3.18 11.32
CA GLU A 18 29.99 -3.41 11.68
C GLU A 18 30.18 -4.73 12.41
N SER A 19 29.28 -5.09 13.33
CA SER A 19 29.32 -6.37 14.05
C SER A 19 29.17 -7.58 13.11
N LEU A 20 28.34 -7.47 12.07
CA LEU A 20 28.12 -8.52 11.07
C LEU A 20 29.30 -8.68 10.11
N VAL A 21 30.04 -7.60 9.84
CA VAL A 21 31.28 -7.68 9.07
C VAL A 21 32.39 -8.26 9.95
N ALA A 22 32.45 -7.87 11.23
CA ALA A 22 33.43 -8.37 12.19
C ALA A 22 33.26 -9.86 12.51
N SER A 23 32.03 -10.40 12.48
CA SER A 23 31.79 -11.84 12.63
C SER A 23 32.36 -12.68 11.48
N GLY A 24 32.66 -12.04 10.34
CA GLY A 24 33.14 -12.70 9.13
C GLY A 24 32.03 -13.25 8.23
N ASP A 25 30.76 -13.11 8.61
CA ASP A 25 29.62 -13.54 7.79
C ASP A 25 29.49 -12.72 6.50
N TYR A 26 29.99 -11.48 6.51
CA TYR A 26 29.97 -10.56 5.38
C TYR A 26 31.34 -9.92 5.18
N ARG A 27 31.74 -9.72 3.92
CA ARG A 27 33.06 -9.14 3.58
C ARG A 27 33.04 -7.62 3.55
N THR A 28 31.88 -7.01 3.32
CA THR A 28 31.73 -5.56 3.20
C THR A 28 30.39 -5.09 3.74
N GLN A 29 30.33 -3.86 4.24
CA GLN A 29 29.08 -3.21 4.67
C GLN A 29 28.04 -3.17 3.53
N SER A 30 28.48 -2.94 2.29
CA SER A 30 27.59 -2.93 1.13
C SER A 30 26.96 -4.30 0.84
N GLU A 31 27.59 -5.40 1.25
CA GLU A 31 27.03 -6.75 1.14
C GLU A 31 25.88 -6.95 2.11
N VAL A 32 26.08 -6.55 3.38
CA VAL A 32 25.03 -6.54 4.42
C VAL A 32 23.81 -5.75 3.96
N VAL A 33 24.03 -4.52 3.47
CA VAL A 33 22.93 -3.64 3.03
C VAL A 33 22.18 -4.25 1.84
N ARG A 34 22.88 -4.83 0.86
CA ARG A 34 22.23 -5.47 -0.31
C ARG A 34 21.35 -6.64 0.12
N GLU A 35 21.85 -7.49 1.00
CA GLU A 35 21.10 -8.65 1.46
C GLU A 35 19.90 -8.24 2.33
N SER A 36 20.09 -7.25 3.20
CA SER A 36 19.00 -6.67 4.01
C SER A 36 17.87 -6.12 3.13
N LEU A 37 18.21 -5.40 2.05
CA LEU A 37 17.22 -4.87 1.11
C LEU A 37 16.54 -5.97 0.29
N ARG A 38 17.23 -7.05 -0.07
CA ARG A 38 16.62 -8.22 -0.71
C ARG A 38 15.57 -8.85 0.22
N LEU A 39 15.94 -9.10 1.48
CA LEU A 39 15.04 -9.62 2.52
C LEU A 39 13.83 -8.70 2.75
N LEU A 40 14.05 -7.39 2.82
CA LEU A 40 12.96 -6.41 2.94
C LEU A 40 11.99 -6.49 1.76
N ARG A 41 12.53 -6.57 0.53
CA ARG A 41 11.71 -6.70 -0.68
C ARG A 41 10.85 -7.97 -0.66
N GLU A 42 11.43 -9.08 -0.24
CA GLU A 42 10.72 -10.37 -0.13
C GLU A 42 9.63 -10.32 0.93
N LYS A 43 9.92 -9.77 2.12
CA LYS A 43 8.91 -9.55 3.17
C LYS A 43 7.77 -8.66 2.69
N GLN A 44 8.07 -7.57 1.99
CA GLN A 44 7.04 -6.69 1.42
C GLN A 44 6.20 -7.39 0.34
N ALA A 45 6.80 -8.23 -0.50
CA ALA A 45 6.07 -9.00 -1.51
C ALA A 45 5.13 -10.01 -0.85
N ALA A 46 5.61 -10.75 0.16
CA ALA A 46 4.81 -11.70 0.92
C ALA A 46 3.64 -11.02 1.65
N SER A 47 3.90 -9.88 2.31
CA SER A 47 2.88 -9.12 3.03
C SER A 47 1.78 -8.59 2.11
N LYS A 48 2.11 -8.12 0.90
CA LYS A 48 1.10 -7.69 -0.08
C LYS A 48 0.17 -8.82 -0.50
N LEU A 49 0.73 -10.01 -0.74
CA LEU A 49 -0.06 -11.19 -1.10
C LEU A 49 -0.96 -11.63 0.06
N GLU A 50 -0.44 -11.63 1.28
CA GLU A 50 -1.21 -11.95 2.48
C GLU A 50 -2.36 -10.95 2.70
N ASN A 51 -2.09 -9.66 2.55
CA ASN A 51 -3.12 -8.62 2.63
C ASN A 51 -4.20 -8.82 1.56
N LEU A 52 -3.82 -9.15 0.32
CA LEU A 52 -4.79 -9.43 -0.74
C LEU A 52 -5.65 -10.65 -0.41
N ARG A 53 -5.04 -11.73 0.10
CA ARG A 53 -5.76 -12.94 0.54
C ARG A 53 -6.75 -12.61 1.67
N LYS A 54 -6.33 -11.77 2.61
CA LYS A 54 -7.19 -11.31 3.70
C LYS A 54 -8.40 -10.53 3.19
N LEU A 55 -8.20 -9.58 2.28
CA LEU A 55 -9.29 -8.79 1.69
C LEU A 55 -10.26 -9.64 0.88
N ILE A 56 -9.76 -10.62 0.12
CA ILE A 56 -10.62 -11.58 -0.60
C ILE A 56 -11.45 -12.40 0.39
N LYS A 57 -10.82 -12.92 1.44
CA LYS A 57 -11.51 -13.68 2.49
C LYS A 57 -12.60 -12.85 3.16
N GLU A 58 -12.29 -11.61 3.54
CA GLU A 58 -13.25 -10.66 4.10
C GLU A 58 -14.43 -10.43 3.15
N GLY A 59 -14.18 -10.27 1.85
CA GLY A 59 -15.22 -10.18 0.83
C GLY A 59 -16.09 -11.44 0.74
N MET A 60 -15.49 -12.63 0.78
CA MET A 60 -16.22 -13.90 0.77
C MET A 60 -17.05 -14.12 2.04
N GLU A 61 -16.56 -13.64 3.19
CA GLU A 61 -17.25 -13.73 4.48
C GLU A 61 -18.28 -12.60 4.69
N SER A 62 -18.33 -11.61 3.78
CA SER A 62 -19.23 -10.45 3.90
C SER A 62 -20.71 -10.75 3.63
N GLY A 63 -21.03 -11.97 3.23
CA GLY A 63 -22.39 -12.44 2.96
C GLY A 63 -22.65 -12.67 1.47
N GLU A 64 -23.92 -12.88 1.12
CA GLU A 64 -24.30 -13.21 -0.24
C GLU A 64 -24.12 -12.01 -1.18
N PRO A 65 -23.53 -12.19 -2.38
CA PRO A 65 -23.45 -11.12 -3.37
C PRO A 65 -24.84 -10.63 -3.77
N ILE A 66 -25.05 -9.33 -3.68
CA ILE A 66 -26.28 -8.69 -4.15
C ILE A 66 -26.06 -8.04 -5.53
N PRO A 67 -27.11 -7.91 -6.36
CA PRO A 67 -27.02 -7.16 -7.61
C PRO A 67 -26.49 -5.74 -7.36
N TRP A 68 -25.49 -5.33 -8.15
CA TRP A 68 -24.84 -4.03 -8.02
C TRP A 68 -25.31 -3.07 -9.12
N ASP A 69 -25.83 -1.92 -8.71
CA ASP A 69 -26.25 -0.82 -9.58
C ASP A 69 -25.35 0.40 -9.29
N VAL A 70 -24.68 0.87 -10.35
CA VAL A 70 -23.70 1.96 -10.26
C VAL A 70 -24.37 3.29 -9.92
N ASP A 71 -25.54 3.58 -10.50
CA ASP A 71 -26.24 4.84 -10.33
C ASP A 71 -26.81 4.97 -8.91
N ASP A 72 -27.37 3.90 -8.38
CA ASP A 72 -27.83 3.83 -6.99
C ASP A 72 -26.66 3.92 -5.99
N PHE A 73 -25.55 3.25 -6.27
CA PHE A 73 -24.34 3.35 -5.44
C PHE A 73 -23.81 4.79 -5.38
N LEU A 74 -23.65 5.44 -6.54
CA LEU A 74 -23.16 6.83 -6.61
C LEU A 74 -24.12 7.81 -5.94
N ARG A 75 -25.43 7.63 -6.10
CA ARG A 75 -26.44 8.42 -5.41
C ARG A 75 -26.30 8.30 -3.89
N ARG A 76 -26.18 7.09 -3.35
CA ARG A 76 -25.99 6.85 -1.90
C ARG A 76 -24.65 7.40 -1.40
N ALA A 77 -23.58 7.24 -2.16
CA ALA A 77 -22.26 7.76 -1.82
C ALA A 77 -22.23 9.30 -1.78
N LYS A 78 -22.78 9.96 -2.80
CA LYS A 78 -22.91 11.44 -2.85
C LYS A 78 -23.76 11.97 -1.69
N ALA A 79 -24.88 11.31 -1.37
CA ALA A 79 -25.73 11.67 -0.24
C ALA A 79 -24.98 11.55 1.10
N ARG A 80 -24.16 10.50 1.29
CA ARG A 80 -23.34 10.30 2.49
C ARG A 80 -22.25 11.36 2.67
N VAL A 81 -21.70 11.89 1.56
CA VAL A 81 -20.64 12.90 1.56
C VAL A 81 -21.21 14.33 1.46
N GLY A 82 -22.53 14.50 1.36
CA GLY A 82 -23.20 15.81 1.34
C GLY A 82 -23.12 16.56 0.01
N ILE A 83 -22.74 15.88 -1.08
CA ILE A 83 -22.67 16.48 -2.42
C ILE A 83 -24.05 16.35 -3.07
N TYR A 84 -24.93 17.33 -2.85
CA TYR A 84 -26.21 17.40 -3.55
C TYR A 84 -26.01 17.97 -4.96
N GLU A 85 -26.43 17.23 -5.99
CA GLU A 85 -26.70 17.81 -7.30
C GLU A 85 -27.86 18.82 -7.13
N LYS A 86 -27.57 20.10 -7.37
CA LYS A 86 -28.60 21.12 -7.49
C LYS A 86 -29.58 20.65 -8.57
N ARG A 87 -30.81 20.33 -8.15
CA ARG A 87 -31.95 20.10 -9.03
C ARG A 87 -32.10 21.39 -9.87
N ASN A 88 -31.71 21.37 -11.14
CA ASN A 88 -32.04 22.43 -12.09
C ASN A 88 -33.56 22.59 -12.07
N ARG A 89 -34.00 23.71 -11.49
CA ARG A 89 -35.39 24.11 -11.40
C ARG A 89 -35.66 25.16 -12.47
N ASP A 90 -35.22 24.91 -13.70
CA ASP A 90 -35.42 25.79 -14.84
C ASP A 90 -36.02 24.97 -15.99
N ASN A 91 -37.32 24.70 -15.90
CA ASN A 91 -38.19 24.74 -17.08
C ASN A 91 -39.67 24.76 -16.64
N THR A 92 -40.15 25.95 -16.26
CA THR A 92 -41.57 26.29 -16.35
C THR A 92 -41.69 27.81 -16.58
N GLU A 93 -41.06 28.26 -17.66
CA GLU A 93 -41.54 29.36 -18.50
C GLU A 93 -42.22 28.68 -19.71
N SER A 94 -43.36 29.04 -20.28
CA SER A 94 -44.42 30.02 -20.05
C SER A 94 -45.52 29.58 -21.03
N GLU A 95 -46.78 29.56 -20.63
CA GLU A 95 -47.93 29.65 -21.56
C GLU A 95 -48.64 30.98 -21.32
#